data_AF-A0A3S0AVG3-F1
#
_entry.id   AF-A0A3S0AVG3-F1
#
_cell.length_a   1.000
_cell.length_b   1.000
_cell.length_c   1.000
_cell.angle_alpha   90.00
_cell.angle_beta   90.00
_cell.angle_gamma   90.00
#
_symmetry.space_group_name_H-M   'P 1'
#
loop_
_entity.id
_entity.type
_entity.pdbx_description
1 polymer ?
#
loop_
_entity_poly.entity_id
_entity_poly.type
_entity_poly.pdbx_seq_one_letter_code
_entity_poly.pdbx_strand_id
1 'polypeptide(L)'
;MGRLGALAFIPLLLVGCATESSAVEPEGTWGTEAQGEPHLVLAGDGRVSGSDGCNRLTGTWELVDDQVELGPLASTMMACEGVETWLGGAETLTFDGDTMHVLDGQGAELGTLERQ
;
A
#
# COMPACT_ATOMS: atom_id res chain seq x y z
N MET A 1 -49.98 50.00 22.84
CA MET A 1 -49.39 48.76 23.40
C MET A 1 -49.51 47.66 22.37
N GLY A 2 -48.47 47.41 21.58
CA GLY A 2 -48.42 46.29 20.63
C GLY A 2 -46.97 46.07 20.24
N ARG A 3 -46.32 45.08 20.85
CA ARG A 3 -44.90 44.79 20.63
C ARG A 3 -44.76 43.95 19.36
N LEU A 4 -44.01 44.46 18.38
CA LEU A 4 -43.46 43.71 17.26
C LEU A 4 -42.19 42.95 17.69
N GLY A 5 -41.93 41.82 17.04
CA GLY A 5 -40.60 41.20 16.90
C GLY A 5 -40.42 39.93 17.72
N ALA A 6 -39.82 38.84 17.24
CA ALA A 6 -39.12 38.60 15.98
C ALA A 6 -39.13 37.08 15.70
N LEU A 7 -39.31 36.68 14.43
CA LEU A 7 -39.13 35.31 13.98
C LEU A 7 -37.62 35.00 13.94
N ALA A 8 -37.15 34.13 14.83
CA ALA A 8 -35.78 33.65 14.82
C ALA A 8 -35.63 32.57 13.73
N PHE A 9 -34.95 32.90 12.64
CA PHE A 9 -34.47 31.95 11.66
C PHE A 9 -33.24 31.24 12.23
N ILE A 10 -33.37 29.95 12.54
CA ILE A 10 -32.26 29.08 12.92
C ILE A 10 -31.57 28.63 11.62
N PRO A 11 -30.31 28.99 11.36
CA PRO A 11 -29.59 28.45 10.22
C PRO A 11 -29.25 26.98 10.51
N LEU A 12 -29.80 26.08 9.71
CA LEU A 12 -29.45 24.67 9.69
C LEU A 12 -28.03 24.55 9.11
N LEU A 13 -27.03 24.43 9.98
CA LEU A 13 -25.66 24.12 9.58
C LEU A 13 -25.63 22.66 9.11
N LEU A 14 -25.70 22.46 7.80
CA LEU A 14 -25.35 21.19 7.16
C LEU A 14 -23.87 20.93 7.43
N VAL A 15 -23.59 20.06 8.41
CA VAL A 15 -22.30 19.41 8.57
C VAL A 15 -22.14 18.49 7.36
N GLY A 16 -21.45 18.97 6.33
CA GLY A 16 -20.95 18.11 5.27
C GLY A 16 -19.83 17.28 5.86
N CYS A 17 -20.02 15.96 5.99
CA CYS A 17 -18.87 15.06 6.06
C CYS A 17 -18.07 15.27 4.77
N ALA A 18 -16.88 15.86 4.88
CA ALA A 18 -15.90 15.69 3.84
C ALA A 18 -15.67 14.17 3.75
N THR A 19 -16.06 13.56 2.64
CA THR A 19 -15.51 12.26 2.27
C THR A 19 -14.03 12.52 2.06
N GLU A 20 -13.23 12.25 3.08
CA GLU A 20 -11.81 12.04 2.96
C GLU A 20 -11.67 10.74 2.17
N SER A 21 -11.78 10.85 0.84
CA SER A 21 -11.34 9.80 -0.06
C SER A 21 -9.83 9.82 0.01
N SER A 22 -9.28 9.15 1.02
CA SER A 22 -7.85 8.96 1.14
C SER A 22 -7.42 8.15 -0.06
N ALA A 23 -6.77 8.82 -1.02
CA ALA A 23 -6.10 8.12 -2.11
C ALA A 23 -5.08 7.15 -1.49
N VAL A 24 -4.91 5.97 -2.09
CA VAL A 24 -3.86 5.06 -1.67
C VAL A 24 -2.51 5.75 -1.89
N GLU A 25 -1.69 5.82 -0.82
CA GLU A 25 -0.32 6.35 -0.85
C GLU A 25 0.66 5.17 -0.72
N PRO A 26 0.95 4.45 -1.82
CA PRO A 26 1.71 3.19 -1.75
C PRO A 26 3.20 3.40 -1.48
N GLU A 27 3.72 4.60 -1.74
CA GLU A 27 5.13 4.94 -1.56
C GLU A 27 5.62 4.67 -0.12
N GLY A 28 6.88 4.23 -0.01
CA GLY A 28 7.52 3.95 1.27
C GLY A 28 8.07 2.53 1.39
N THR A 29 8.42 2.16 2.61
CA THR A 29 8.97 0.85 2.96
C THR A 29 7.90 -0.02 3.61
N TRP A 30 7.81 -1.26 3.15
CA TRP A 30 6.87 -2.28 3.60
C TRP A 30 7.65 -3.53 3.98
N GLY A 31 7.46 -4.02 5.21
CA GLY A 31 8.30 -5.04 5.83
C GLY A 31 9.58 -4.46 6.41
N THR A 32 10.32 -5.27 7.16
CA THR A 32 11.55 -4.82 7.83
C THR A 32 12.79 -5.07 6.97
N GLU A 33 13.71 -4.12 6.91
CA GLU A 33 15.01 -4.28 6.23
C GLU A 33 16.04 -5.11 7.05
N ALA A 34 15.55 -5.99 7.94
CA ALA A 34 16.41 -6.90 8.69
C ALA A 34 16.88 -8.07 7.82
N GLN A 35 18.01 -8.67 8.19
CA GLN A 35 18.55 -9.81 7.46
C GLN A 35 17.60 -11.01 7.56
N GLY A 36 17.28 -11.63 6.43
CA GLY A 36 16.35 -12.76 6.37
C GLY A 36 14.87 -12.37 6.27
N GLU A 37 14.55 -11.08 6.38
CA GLU A 37 13.16 -10.59 6.35
C GLU A 37 12.77 -10.08 4.96
N PRO A 38 11.55 -10.40 4.49
CA PRO A 38 11.02 -9.87 3.25
C PRO A 38 10.64 -8.39 3.41
N HIS A 39 10.95 -7.57 2.41
CA HIS A 39 10.51 -6.18 2.34
C HIS A 39 10.49 -5.67 0.91
N LEU A 40 9.67 -4.64 0.66
CA LEU A 40 9.68 -3.84 -0.55
C LEU A 40 9.77 -2.35 -0.21
N VAL A 41 10.40 -1.61 -1.11
CA VAL A 41 10.47 -0.15 -1.10
C VAL A 41 9.87 0.33 -2.42
N LEU A 42 8.75 1.05 -2.34
CA LEU A 42 8.06 1.67 -3.46
C LEU A 42 8.50 3.13 -3.54
N ALA A 43 9.35 3.45 -4.52
CA ALA A 43 9.83 4.80 -4.74
C ALA A 43 8.85 5.60 -5.62
N GLY A 44 8.66 6.89 -5.33
CA GLY A 44 7.75 7.78 -6.07
C GLY A 44 8.14 8.07 -7.53
N ASP A 45 9.22 7.48 -8.03
CA ASP A 45 9.58 7.48 -9.45
C ASP A 45 9.19 6.20 -10.18
N GLY A 46 8.34 5.36 -9.56
CA GLY A 46 7.83 4.11 -10.15
C GLY A 46 8.81 2.94 -10.07
N ARG A 47 9.86 3.03 -9.26
CA ARG A 47 10.79 1.91 -9.02
C ARG A 47 10.42 1.15 -7.77
N VAL A 48 10.54 -0.17 -7.84
CA VAL A 48 10.46 -1.06 -6.67
C VAL A 48 11.79 -1.73 -6.43
N SER A 49 12.17 -1.85 -5.17
CA SER A 49 13.33 -2.64 -4.74
C SER A 49 13.05 -3.34 -3.44
N GLY A 50 13.80 -4.39 -3.11
CA GLY A 50 13.62 -5.07 -1.83
C GLY A 50 14.42 -6.36 -1.70
N SER A 51 13.94 -7.21 -0.81
CA SER A 51 14.49 -8.54 -0.55
C SER A 51 13.34 -9.51 -0.30
N ASP A 52 13.41 -10.74 -0.79
CA ASP A 52 12.50 -11.83 -0.37
C ASP A 52 13.01 -12.56 0.88
N GLY A 53 13.95 -11.94 1.60
CA GLY A 53 14.68 -12.51 2.74
C GLY A 53 16.02 -13.16 2.34
N CYS A 54 16.14 -13.66 1.11
CA CYS A 54 17.38 -14.28 0.61
C CYS A 54 17.96 -13.53 -0.60
N ASN A 55 17.10 -13.24 -1.58
CA ASN A 55 17.42 -12.62 -2.84
C ASN A 55 17.02 -11.16 -2.88
N ARG A 56 17.85 -10.37 -3.56
CA ARG A 56 17.52 -8.97 -3.84
C ARG A 56 16.54 -8.89 -4.99
N LEU A 57 15.49 -8.09 -4.82
CA LEU A 57 14.45 -7.81 -5.80
C LEU A 57 14.58 -6.38 -6.34
N THR A 58 14.35 -6.20 -7.64
CA THR A 58 14.26 -4.88 -8.29
C THR A 58 13.27 -4.93 -9.45
N GLY A 59 12.53 -3.84 -9.69
CA GLY A 59 11.61 -3.73 -10.81
C GLY A 59 10.98 -2.34 -10.90
N THR A 60 9.81 -2.28 -11.51
CA THR A 60 8.98 -1.08 -11.60
C THR A 60 7.59 -1.35 -11.03
N TRP A 61 6.87 -0.29 -10.71
CA TRP A 61 5.48 -0.37 -10.25
C TRP A 61 4.68 0.80 -10.79
N GLU A 62 3.37 0.60 -10.91
CA GLU A 62 2.40 1.64 -11.23
C GLU A 62 1.15 1.51 -10.35
N LEU A 63 0.52 2.64 -10.02
CA LEU A 63 -0.77 2.67 -9.34
C LEU A 63 -1.88 2.63 -10.40
N VAL A 64 -2.68 1.56 -10.37
CA VAL A 64 -3.86 1.39 -11.23
C VAL A 64 -5.08 1.31 -10.33
N ASP A 65 -5.96 2.31 -10.45
CA ASP A 65 -7.07 2.54 -9.52
C ASP A 65 -6.56 2.63 -8.07
N ASP A 66 -6.85 1.64 -7.23
CA ASP A 66 -6.46 1.57 -5.81
C ASP A 66 -5.48 0.41 -5.52
N GLN A 67 -4.81 -0.11 -6.56
CA GLN A 67 -3.87 -1.23 -6.46
C GLN A 67 -2.55 -0.91 -7.15
N VAL A 68 -1.47 -1.51 -6.67
CA VAL A 68 -0.18 -1.42 -7.34
C VAL A 68 0.03 -2.65 -8.22
N GLU A 69 0.27 -2.42 -9.51
CA GLU A 69 0.74 -3.45 -10.44
C GLU A 69 2.26 -3.39 -10.53
N LEU A 70 2.90 -4.54 -10.31
CA LEU A 70 4.35 -4.68 -10.44
C LEU A 70 4.70 -5.08 -11.87
N GLY A 71 5.69 -4.41 -12.43
CA GLY A 71 6.39 -4.91 -13.60
C GLY A 71 7.22 -6.16 -13.24
N PRO A 72 7.80 -6.84 -14.25
CA PRO A 72 8.64 -8.01 -14.01
C PRO A 72 9.75 -7.73 -13.00
N LEU A 73 9.78 -8.52 -11.91
CA LEU A 73 10.83 -8.42 -10.90
C LEU A 73 12.08 -9.17 -11.37
N ALA A 74 13.22 -8.47 -11.37
CA ALA A 74 14.51 -9.11 -11.43
C ALA A 74 14.93 -9.55 -10.02
N SER A 75 15.42 -10.78 -9.90
CA SER A 75 15.90 -11.38 -8.66
C SER A 75 17.32 -11.91 -8.80
N THR A 76 18.08 -11.86 -7.72
CA THR A 76 19.28 -12.71 -7.61
C THR A 76 18.91 -14.19 -7.50
N MET A 77 19.89 -15.08 -7.60
CA MET A 77 19.71 -16.54 -7.50
C MET A 77 20.57 -17.14 -6.37
N MET A 78 20.56 -16.51 -5.20
CA MET A 78 21.16 -17.03 -3.98
C MET A 78 20.29 -18.14 -3.40
N ALA A 79 20.95 -19.12 -2.78
CA ALA A 79 20.30 -20.16 -2.01
C ALA A 79 20.57 -19.91 -0.52
N CYS A 80 19.50 -19.77 0.26
CA CYS A 80 19.57 -19.58 1.71
C CYS A 80 18.82 -20.72 2.39
N GLU A 81 19.41 -21.25 3.47
CA GLU A 81 18.77 -22.31 4.25
C GLU A 81 17.71 -21.70 5.19
N GLY A 82 16.50 -22.27 5.19
CA GLY A 82 15.44 -21.87 6.10
C GLY A 82 14.77 -20.53 5.80
N VAL A 83 14.95 -19.98 4.59
CA VAL A 83 14.28 -18.75 4.13
C VAL A 83 13.26 -19.12 3.05
N GLU A 84 12.01 -18.72 3.28
CA GLU A 84 10.93 -18.88 2.30
C GLU A 84 10.87 -17.65 1.39
N THR A 85 11.32 -17.79 0.14
CA THR A 85 11.44 -16.70 -0.84
C THR A 85 10.11 -16.41 -1.55
N TRP A 86 9.02 -16.30 -0.79
CA TRP A 86 7.66 -16.18 -1.34
C TRP A 86 7.43 -14.85 -2.09
N LEU A 87 8.09 -13.77 -1.64
CA LEU A 87 7.88 -12.42 -2.17
C LEU A 87 8.35 -12.26 -3.63
N GLY A 88 9.22 -13.15 -4.11
CA GLY A 88 9.67 -13.12 -5.51
C GLY A 88 8.56 -13.37 -6.55
N GLY A 89 7.41 -13.91 -6.13
CA GLY A 89 6.23 -14.12 -6.97
C GLY A 89 5.24 -12.95 -6.99
N ALA A 90 5.56 -11.83 -6.34
CA ALA A 90 4.68 -10.67 -6.26
C ALA A 90 4.41 -10.06 -7.66
N GLU A 91 3.14 -9.86 -7.98
CA GLU A 91 2.68 -9.17 -9.19
C GLU A 91 1.70 -8.04 -8.88
N THR A 92 0.87 -8.19 -7.85
CA THR A 92 -0.12 -7.17 -7.46
C THR A 92 -0.03 -6.90 -5.96
N LEU A 93 -0.13 -5.63 -5.57
CA LEU A 93 -0.17 -5.21 -4.17
C LEU A 93 -1.48 -4.46 -3.89
N THR A 94 -2.15 -4.85 -2.81
CA THR A 94 -3.35 -4.17 -2.32
C THR A 94 -3.14 -3.71 -0.88
N PHE A 95 -3.86 -2.69 -0.44
CA PHE A 95 -3.58 -2.02 0.83
C PHE A 95 -4.82 -1.98 1.72
N ASP A 96 -4.66 -2.39 2.98
CA ASP A 96 -5.62 -2.19 4.07
C ASP A 96 -4.91 -1.42 5.20
N GLY A 97 -4.98 -0.10 5.13
CA GLY A 97 -4.25 0.79 6.04
C GLY A 97 -2.73 0.62 5.92
N ASP A 98 -2.11 0.13 7.00
CA ASP A 98 -0.67 -0.12 7.11
C ASP A 98 -0.28 -1.56 6.77
N THR A 99 -1.23 -2.39 6.32
CA THR A 99 -0.96 -3.74 5.83
C THR A 99 -1.02 -3.76 4.30
N MET A 100 0.09 -4.16 3.68
CA MET A 100 0.16 -4.46 2.26
C MET A 100 -0.03 -5.96 2.05
N HIS A 101 -1.03 -6.33 1.27
CA HIS A 101 -1.26 -7.69 0.80
C HIS A 101 -0.54 -7.87 -0.53
N VAL A 102 0.17 -8.98 -0.67
CA VAL A 102 0.95 -9.32 -1.86
C VAL A 102 0.31 -10.49 -2.56
N LEU A 103 -0.01 -10.32 -3.84
CA LEU A 103 -0.69 -11.31 -4.66
C LEU A 103 0.17 -11.71 -5.87
N ASP A 104 -0.01 -12.95 -6.33
CA ASP A 104 0.57 -13.43 -7.58
C ASP A 104 -0.25 -13.00 -8.82
N GLY A 105 0.23 -13.34 -10.02
CA GLY A 105 -0.46 -13.03 -11.29
C GLY A 105 -1.81 -13.73 -11.49
N GLN A 106 -2.21 -14.63 -10.59
CA GLN A 106 -3.54 -15.25 -10.57
C GLN A 106 -4.47 -14.60 -9.54
N GLY A 107 -3.97 -13.64 -8.76
CA GLY A 107 -4.69 -13.00 -7.67
C GLY A 107 -4.73 -13.84 -6.39
N ALA A 108 -3.87 -14.85 -6.24
CA ALA A 108 -3.74 -15.58 -4.98
C ALA A 108 -2.85 -14.79 -4.01
N GLU A 109 -3.28 -14.65 -2.76
CA GLU A 109 -2.48 -13.99 -1.72
C GLU A 109 -1.27 -14.87 -1.34
N LEU A 110 -0.08 -14.28 -1.45
CA LEU A 110 1.20 -14.91 -1.09
C LEU A 110 1.59 -14.60 0.36
N GLY A 111 1.25 -13.41 0.84
CA GLY A 111 1.59 -12.95 2.18
C GLY A 111 1.29 -11.47 2.38
N THR A 112 1.69 -10.93 3.54
CA THR A 112 1.52 -9.53 3.89
C THR A 112 2.82 -8.90 4.37
N LEU A 113 2.93 -7.58 4.22
CA LEU A 113 4.02 -6.77 4.74
C LEU A 113 3.45 -5.53 5.44
N GLU A 114 4.00 -5.18 6.59
CA GLU A 114 3.57 -4.02 7.39
C GLU A 114 4.37 -2.77 7.03
N ARG A 115 3.71 -1.62 6.95
CA ARG A 115 4.37 -0.32 6.76
C ARG A 115 5.38 -0.04 7.88
N GLN A 116 6.52 0.54 7.53
CA GLN A 116 7.57 0.98 8.48
C GLN A 116 7.49 2.48 8.79
#